data_AF-A0AAN6KBB8-F1
#
_entry.id   AF-A0AAN6KBB8-F1
#
_cell.length_a   1.000
_cell.length_b   1.000
_cell.length_c   1.000
_cell.angle_alpha   90.00
_cell.angle_beta   90.00
_cell.angle_gamma   90.00
#
_symmetry.space_group_name_H-M   'P 1'
#
loop_
_entity.id
_entity.type
_entity.pdbx_description
1 polymer ?
#
loop_
_entity_poly.entity_id
_entity_poly.type
_entity_poly.pdbx_seq_one_letter_code
_entity_poly.pdbx_strand_id
1 'polypeptide(L)'
;MRDRRNTILSVSSFSTTGSTHSGRSSLSEKVGLSPPDSPTLPPPVTRENRRIIRFSRLTLIKLLAGIITLLLLLRALLCWPQNVIKPSNAGHILDNGPATSGAHRNQSGSVIVRDTSGRSKWTVLIPENSSFPLDDTQYADICSEGEVLREVLVRNTRIGRLLSLTRRTGYYTRDWTYLNPSAFGAIGASSPVVPNDEVAKMCSTSLTFALDANEASFGKSMLMLWLSYGLAKREGRAFFIDDAQWAYGEYALYFAPPPDQGCAPPPKHHIVPCPHQTKHLLVSAGTAEWTFGTLFDREFAARDTGPGMRYKRVFDMVRKGYEDLFALIGVDAAYAQTRIAELHSEASAHASPVVAMHIRRGDLHPHEQQYSGDYLPLERYVAGARSLLRSLRSKRKSNATNDRYESTLDLNSDSTQLSLLLASDDPDILASSSLAHATSPLTVQRAQERIQLATKATLDRTSPVEPLREPGSAYVKHIDENSGWEGGFFSALFYSLGNTQASTQRRLSQLPGSAGARSEQAMRMRELVGRAYLLDLAVLGESDGVVCAVSSAACRVLGVMMGWDAVRDGRWMNVDDGRPWSWDGSG
;
A
#
# COMPACT_ATOMS: atom_id res chain seq x y z
N MET A 1 -36.58 -12.79 -34.97
CA MET A 1 -36.99 -11.53 -35.63
C MET A 1 -37.43 -10.51 -34.59
N ARG A 2 -36.64 -9.47 -34.32
CA ARG A 2 -37.07 -8.08 -34.04
C ARG A 2 -35.89 -7.26 -33.50
N ASP A 3 -35.11 -6.73 -34.43
CA ASP A 3 -34.00 -5.83 -34.16
C ASP A 3 -34.50 -4.46 -33.68
N ARG A 4 -33.73 -3.81 -32.79
CA ARG A 4 -33.88 -2.39 -32.49
C ARG A 4 -32.54 -1.65 -32.49
N ARG A 5 -32.21 -1.19 -33.71
CA ARG A 5 -31.73 0.18 -34.00
C ARG A 5 -30.55 0.70 -33.17
N ASN A 6 -29.35 0.55 -33.72
CA ASN A 6 -28.34 1.60 -33.61
C ASN A 6 -28.75 2.79 -34.48
N THR A 7 -28.59 4.03 -33.99
CA THR A 7 -28.74 5.25 -34.80
C THR A 7 -27.42 6.02 -34.84
N ILE A 8 -26.80 6.03 -36.01
CA ILE A 8 -25.64 6.87 -36.32
C ILE A 8 -26.13 8.31 -36.51
N LEU A 9 -25.45 9.29 -35.92
CA LEU A 9 -25.57 10.70 -36.30
C LEU A 9 -24.20 11.34 -36.45
N SER A 10 -23.81 11.57 -37.70
CA SER A 10 -22.73 12.48 -38.10
C SER A 10 -23.34 13.49 -39.06
N VAL A 11 -23.28 14.78 -38.72
CA VAL A 11 -23.59 15.89 -39.63
C VAL A 11 -22.58 17.00 -39.38
N SER A 12 -22.10 17.62 -40.45
CA SER A 12 -21.04 18.62 -40.46
C SER A 12 -21.49 19.90 -41.17
N SER A 13 -20.79 21.02 -40.90
CA SER A 13 -20.39 22.09 -41.87
C SER A 13 -21.48 22.87 -42.66
N PHE A 14 -21.36 24.15 -43.02
CA PHE A 14 -20.32 25.21 -42.85
C PHE A 14 -21.02 26.47 -42.22
N SER A 15 -20.73 27.77 -42.38
CA SER A 15 -19.71 28.62 -43.07
C SER A 15 -19.69 30.02 -42.37
N THR A 16 -18.83 31.02 -42.62
CA THR A 16 -17.61 31.18 -43.46
C THR A 16 -16.58 31.98 -42.59
N THR A 17 -15.75 32.98 -42.94
CA THR A 17 -15.41 33.75 -44.16
C THR A 17 -13.99 34.37 -44.00
N GLY A 18 -13.23 34.51 -45.09
CA GLY A 18 -12.06 35.41 -45.21
C GLY A 18 -10.74 34.91 -44.58
N SER A 19 -9.72 34.47 -45.33
CA SER A 19 -8.80 35.22 -46.24
C SER A 19 -7.74 36.05 -45.48
N THR A 20 -6.43 36.00 -45.78
CA THR A 20 -5.65 35.60 -46.99
C THR A 20 -4.44 34.69 -46.60
N HIS A 21 -4.00 33.70 -47.41
CA HIS A 21 -3.10 33.80 -48.58
C HIS A 21 -1.84 34.67 -48.37
N SER A 22 -0.62 34.36 -48.84
CA SER A 22 0.12 33.16 -49.35
C SER A 22 1.55 33.69 -49.71
N GLY A 23 2.67 32.99 -49.82
CA GLY A 23 3.02 31.59 -50.07
C GLY A 23 4.22 31.54 -51.06
N ARG A 24 5.13 30.57 -50.89
CA ARG A 24 6.31 30.25 -51.75
C ARG A 24 7.53 31.20 -51.78
N SER A 25 8.66 30.53 -52.02
CA SER A 25 10.07 30.95 -52.01
C SER A 25 10.64 31.28 -53.39
N SER A 26 11.70 32.11 -53.45
CA SER A 26 12.81 31.90 -54.41
C SER A 26 14.08 32.73 -54.09
N LEU A 27 15.24 32.10 -54.35
CA LEU A 27 16.53 32.66 -54.85
C LEU A 27 17.17 33.94 -54.25
N SER A 28 18.25 33.72 -53.49
CA SER A 28 19.64 34.15 -53.79
C SER A 28 19.93 35.58 -54.33
N GLU A 29 20.72 36.38 -53.60
CA GLU A 29 22.16 36.53 -53.92
C GLU A 29 23.03 37.09 -52.76
N LYS A 30 24.27 37.51 -53.05
CA LYS A 30 25.46 37.55 -52.17
C LYS A 30 25.74 38.91 -51.49
N VAL A 31 26.87 38.94 -50.77
CA VAL A 31 27.72 40.05 -50.29
C VAL A 31 27.48 40.49 -48.83
N GLY A 32 28.48 40.41 -47.93
CA GLY A 32 29.79 39.76 -48.07
C GLY A 32 30.80 40.02 -46.94
N LEU A 33 31.84 39.18 -46.89
CA LEU A 33 33.12 39.31 -46.17
C LEU A 33 33.09 39.35 -44.63
N SER A 34 34.22 38.99 -44.01
CA SER A 34 34.41 38.86 -42.55
C SER A 34 35.76 39.47 -42.11
N PRO A 35 36.41 39.11 -40.98
CA PRO A 35 37.21 40.01 -40.10
C PRO A 35 38.63 40.34 -40.66
N PRO A 36 39.56 41.08 -39.97
CA PRO A 36 39.64 41.47 -38.54
C PRO A 36 40.05 42.97 -38.33
N ASP A 37 40.59 43.49 -37.21
CA ASP A 37 41.06 42.94 -35.91
C ASP A 37 41.02 44.00 -34.76
N SER A 38 41.52 43.62 -33.57
CA SER A 38 41.83 44.47 -32.40
C SER A 38 43.13 45.28 -32.60
N PRO A 39 43.29 46.47 -31.99
CA PRO A 39 44.06 46.51 -30.72
C PRO A 39 43.80 47.68 -29.73
N THR A 40 44.22 47.47 -28.46
CA THR A 40 44.75 48.46 -27.48
C THR A 40 43.95 49.67 -26.95
N LEU A 41 44.15 49.94 -25.66
CA LEU A 41 43.68 51.11 -24.88
C LEU A 41 44.46 52.41 -25.20
N PRO A 42 43.85 53.58 -24.92
CA PRO A 42 44.53 54.54 -24.03
C PRO A 42 43.58 55.06 -22.88
N PRO A 43 43.71 56.27 -22.27
CA PRO A 43 43.97 56.40 -20.83
C PRO A 43 42.79 57.00 -20.01
N PRO A 44 42.88 57.15 -18.66
CA PRO A 44 41.69 57.26 -17.81
C PRO A 44 41.10 58.66 -17.68
N VAL A 45 39.79 58.71 -17.38
CA VAL A 45 39.08 59.92 -16.90
C VAL A 45 38.50 59.65 -15.51
N THR A 46 39.00 60.36 -14.51
CA THR A 46 38.46 60.32 -13.14
C THR A 46 37.24 61.23 -13.01
N ARG A 47 36.07 60.69 -12.62
CA ARG A 47 35.17 61.47 -11.74
C ARG A 47 34.30 60.62 -10.83
N GLU A 48 34.51 60.85 -9.54
CA GLU A 48 33.76 60.30 -8.42
C GLU A 48 32.38 60.96 -8.26
N ASN A 49 31.35 60.19 -7.86
CA ASN A 49 30.19 60.68 -7.08
C ASN A 49 29.25 59.53 -6.62
N ARG A 50 29.62 58.79 -5.57
CA ARG A 50 28.74 57.77 -4.97
C ARG A 50 27.74 58.44 -4.01
N ARG A 51 26.55 58.81 -4.50
CA ARG A 51 25.50 59.45 -3.67
C ARG A 51 25.01 58.52 -2.55
N ILE A 52 25.52 58.72 -1.33
CA ILE A 52 25.03 58.06 -0.12
C ILE A 52 23.66 58.64 0.24
N ILE A 53 22.60 57.83 0.11
CA ILE A 53 21.24 58.21 0.52
C ILE A 53 21.18 58.24 2.05
N ARG A 54 21.35 59.44 2.63
CA ARG A 54 21.18 59.68 4.06
C ARG A 54 19.69 59.72 4.41
N PHE A 55 19.15 58.62 4.93
CA PHE A 55 17.82 58.64 5.54
C PHE A 55 17.81 59.63 6.72
N SER A 56 16.82 60.54 6.72
CA SER A 56 16.64 61.50 7.82
C SER A 56 16.27 60.75 9.11
N ARG A 57 16.74 61.25 10.27
CA ARG A 57 16.32 60.72 11.57
C ARG A 57 14.79 60.71 11.71
N LEU A 58 14.09 61.65 11.08
CA LEU A 58 12.62 61.68 11.06
C LEU A 58 11.97 60.50 10.32
N THR A 59 12.57 59.99 9.22
CA THR A 59 11.98 58.85 8.51
C THR A 59 12.20 57.55 9.28
N LEU A 60 13.36 57.38 9.92
CA LEU A 60 13.62 56.27 10.83
C LEU A 60 12.63 56.26 12.02
N ILE A 61 12.41 57.42 12.65
CA ILE A 61 11.46 57.58 13.76
C ILE A 61 10.02 57.28 13.32
N LYS A 62 9.58 57.76 12.15
CA LYS A 62 8.24 57.44 11.61
C LYS A 62 8.07 55.95 11.33
N LEU A 63 9.11 55.27 10.83
CA LEU A 63 9.07 53.84 10.54
C LEU A 63 9.03 53.01 11.84
N LEU A 64 9.84 53.37 12.84
CA LEU A 64 9.77 52.79 14.19
C LEU A 64 8.40 53.01 14.85
N ALA A 65 7.84 54.22 14.78
CA ALA A 65 6.51 54.51 15.31
C ALA A 65 5.42 53.67 14.63
N GLY A 66 5.50 53.48 13.30
CA GLY A 66 4.61 52.60 12.54
C GLY A 66 4.73 51.12 12.92
N ILE A 67 5.94 50.62 13.18
CA ILE A 67 6.16 49.26 13.70
C ILE A 67 5.56 49.13 15.10
N ILE A 68 5.75 50.12 15.98
CA ILE A 68 5.23 50.10 17.36
C ILE A 68 3.70 50.14 17.36
N THR A 69 3.05 50.99 16.55
CA THR A 69 1.58 50.99 16.46
C THR A 69 1.03 49.72 15.83
N LEU A 70 1.70 49.14 14.83
CA LEU A 70 1.32 47.83 14.28
C LEU A 70 1.42 46.71 15.33
N LEU A 71 2.48 46.68 16.13
CA LEU A 71 2.65 45.71 17.22
C LEU A 71 1.61 45.90 18.34
N LEU A 72 1.25 47.14 18.67
CA LEU A 72 0.20 47.45 19.65
C LEU A 72 -1.20 47.05 19.14
N LEU A 73 -1.52 47.31 17.87
CA LEU A 73 -2.75 46.85 17.23
C LEU A 73 -2.83 45.33 17.17
N LEU A 74 -1.73 44.65 16.81
CA LEU A 74 -1.64 43.19 16.83
C LEU A 74 -1.86 42.64 18.25
N ARG A 75 -1.27 43.27 19.27
CA ARG A 75 -1.45 42.88 20.67
C ARG A 75 -2.89 43.11 21.15
N ALA A 76 -3.53 44.22 20.77
CA ALA A 76 -4.94 44.47 21.08
C ALA A 76 -5.87 43.43 20.43
N LEU A 77 -5.62 43.09 19.15
CA LEU A 77 -6.33 42.02 18.43
C LEU A 77 -6.14 40.64 19.09
N LEU A 78 -4.95 40.34 19.61
CA LEU A 78 -4.67 39.08 20.30
C LEU A 78 -5.26 39.01 21.71
N CYS A 79 -5.31 40.14 22.43
CA CYS A 79 -5.75 40.21 23.83
C CYS A 79 -7.25 40.52 24.02
N TRP A 80 -8.03 40.78 22.96
CA TRP A 80 -9.47 41.01 23.10
C TRP A 80 -10.17 39.73 23.60
N PRO A 81 -10.82 39.75 24.79
CA PRO A 81 -11.51 38.58 25.32
C PRO A 81 -12.70 38.22 24.42
N GLN A 82 -12.91 36.93 24.19
CA GLN A 82 -14.11 36.44 23.53
C GLN A 82 -15.11 35.92 24.56
N ASN A 83 -16.39 36.22 24.36
CA ASN A 83 -17.47 35.64 25.15
C ASN A 83 -17.47 34.13 25.00
N VAL A 84 -17.46 33.41 26.12
CA VAL A 84 -17.62 31.96 26.15
C VAL A 84 -19.06 31.62 25.81
N ILE A 85 -19.30 31.06 24.63
CA ILE A 85 -20.61 30.54 24.22
C ILE A 85 -20.45 29.08 23.78
N LYS A 86 -21.42 28.26 24.20
CA LYS A 86 -21.42 26.80 24.05
C LYS A 86 -21.52 26.41 22.56
N PRO A 87 -20.78 25.39 22.08
CA PRO A 87 -20.98 24.88 20.73
C PRO A 87 -22.31 24.14 20.62
N SER A 88 -22.99 24.33 19.49
CA SER A 88 -24.23 23.65 19.14
C SER A 88 -23.94 22.34 18.39
N ASN A 89 -24.33 21.22 18.99
CA ASN A 89 -24.67 19.95 18.33
C ASN A 89 -23.71 19.41 17.23
N ALA A 90 -22.42 19.28 17.54
CA ALA A 90 -21.53 18.29 16.93
C ALA A 90 -20.30 18.07 17.83
N GLY A 91 -20.18 16.87 18.43
CA GLY A 91 -19.10 16.50 19.34
C GLY A 91 -19.50 16.55 20.83
N HIS A 92 -19.41 15.41 21.51
CA HIS A 92 -19.71 15.30 22.94
C HIS A 92 -18.55 15.82 23.79
N ILE A 93 -18.79 16.88 24.56
CA ILE A 93 -17.81 17.43 25.49
C ILE A 93 -17.89 16.69 26.83
N LEU A 94 -16.76 16.10 27.25
CA LEU A 94 -16.55 15.70 28.64
C LEU A 94 -16.28 16.96 29.48
N ASP A 95 -17.35 17.57 29.99
CA ASP A 95 -17.26 18.71 30.89
C ASP A 95 -17.00 18.20 32.32
N ASN A 96 -15.83 18.53 32.88
CA ASN A 96 -15.37 17.99 34.16
C ASN A 96 -16.12 18.58 35.37
N GLY A 97 -17.35 18.11 35.58
CA GLY A 97 -18.02 18.13 36.88
C GLY A 97 -17.66 16.88 37.71
N PRO A 98 -17.59 16.97 39.05
CA PRO A 98 -17.35 15.79 39.88
C PRO A 98 -18.52 14.81 39.85
N ALA A 99 -18.22 13.55 39.51
CA ALA A 99 -19.06 12.36 39.77
C ALA A 99 -20.47 12.28 39.11
N THR A 100 -20.69 12.87 37.94
CA THR A 100 -21.79 12.49 37.02
C THR A 100 -21.29 12.52 35.56
N SER A 101 -21.56 11.56 34.67
CA SER A 101 -22.41 10.35 34.76
C SER A 101 -21.77 9.17 33.99
N GLY A 102 -21.99 7.93 34.45
CA GLY A 102 -21.24 6.75 34.02
C GLY A 102 -21.61 6.11 32.67
N ALA A 103 -22.43 6.77 31.83
CA ALA A 103 -23.08 6.12 30.69
C ALA A 103 -22.26 6.09 29.38
N HIS A 104 -21.23 6.93 29.24
CA HIS A 104 -20.54 7.16 27.95
C HIS A 104 -19.01 7.00 28.00
N ARG A 105 -18.48 6.35 29.04
CA ARG A 105 -17.02 6.06 29.17
C ARG A 105 -16.60 4.75 28.48
N ASN A 106 -17.56 4.04 27.88
CA ASN A 106 -17.43 2.65 27.44
C ASN A 106 -17.47 2.49 25.90
N GLN A 107 -17.29 3.57 25.15
CA GLN A 107 -17.22 3.57 23.69
C GLN A 107 -15.88 4.16 23.23
N SER A 108 -15.33 3.60 22.15
CA SER A 108 -14.14 4.12 21.49
C SER A 108 -14.52 5.23 20.51
N GLY A 109 -13.77 6.33 20.49
CA GLY A 109 -14.10 7.52 19.67
C GLY A 109 -13.10 8.66 19.85
N SER A 110 -13.21 9.70 19.03
CA SER A 110 -12.44 10.94 19.19
C SER A 110 -13.23 11.97 20.03
N VAL A 111 -12.60 12.52 21.07
CA VAL A 111 -13.27 13.35 22.10
C VAL A 111 -12.52 14.64 22.41
N ILE A 112 -13.25 15.70 22.80
CA ILE A 112 -12.67 16.97 23.27
C ILE A 112 -12.46 16.94 24.80
N VAL A 113 -11.26 17.32 25.23
CA VAL A 113 -10.80 17.38 26.62
C VAL A 113 -10.09 18.72 26.88
N ARG A 114 -10.07 19.22 28.11
CA ARG A 114 -9.24 20.39 28.49
C ARG A 114 -7.87 19.93 28.97
N ASP A 115 -6.80 20.57 28.49
CA ASP A 115 -5.44 20.36 29.00
C ASP A 115 -5.24 20.99 30.39
N THR A 116 -4.09 20.73 31.02
CA THR A 116 -3.74 21.29 32.35
C THR A 116 -3.60 22.82 32.36
N SER A 117 -3.61 23.48 31.18
CA SER A 117 -3.67 24.94 31.01
C SER A 117 -5.08 25.44 30.67
N GLY A 118 -6.11 24.58 30.80
CA GLY A 118 -7.51 24.88 30.52
C GLY A 118 -7.89 24.94 29.04
N ARG A 119 -6.98 24.63 28.11
CA ARG A 119 -7.21 24.75 26.66
C ARG A 119 -7.91 23.50 26.13
N SER A 120 -8.96 23.68 25.33
CA SER A 120 -9.60 22.59 24.60
C SER A 120 -8.62 21.94 23.61
N LYS A 121 -8.54 20.62 23.67
CA LYS A 121 -7.77 19.73 22.82
C LYS A 121 -8.62 18.54 22.43
N TRP A 122 -8.25 17.82 21.37
CA TRP A 122 -8.84 16.52 21.04
C TRP A 122 -7.90 15.38 21.40
N THR A 123 -8.46 14.22 21.71
CA THR A 123 -7.73 12.96 21.94
C THR A 123 -8.59 11.79 21.47
N VAL A 124 -7.97 10.63 21.28
CA VAL A 124 -8.68 9.38 21.05
C VAL A 124 -8.92 8.71 22.41
N LEU A 125 -10.14 8.23 22.65
CA LEU A 125 -10.48 7.41 23.80
C LEU A 125 -10.70 5.96 23.33
N ILE A 126 -10.02 5.01 23.98
CA ILE A 126 -10.28 3.57 23.85
C ILE A 126 -10.49 3.03 25.27
N PRO A 127 -11.65 2.42 25.59
CA PRO A 127 -11.90 1.83 26.91
C PRO A 127 -10.94 0.67 27.23
N GLU A 128 -10.56 0.50 28.50
CA GLU A 128 -9.68 -0.60 28.92
C GLU A 128 -10.28 -2.00 28.70
N ASN A 129 -11.62 -2.07 28.62
CA ASN A 129 -12.41 -3.28 28.41
C ASN A 129 -12.92 -3.43 26.96
N SER A 130 -12.43 -2.65 26.00
CA SER A 130 -12.75 -2.88 24.59
C SER A 130 -12.06 -4.16 24.07
N SER A 131 -12.54 -4.69 22.94
CA SER A 131 -11.70 -5.58 22.13
C SER A 131 -10.43 -4.83 21.69
N PHE A 132 -9.38 -5.59 21.40
CA PHE A 132 -8.20 -5.08 20.72
C PHE A 132 -7.62 -6.20 19.85
N PRO A 133 -7.47 -5.98 18.53
CA PRO A 133 -7.85 -4.76 17.82
C PRO A 133 -9.37 -4.47 17.86
N LEU A 134 -9.72 -3.20 17.63
CA LEU A 134 -11.08 -2.80 17.22
C LEU A 134 -11.27 -3.21 15.75
N ASP A 135 -12.51 -3.21 15.26
CA ASP A 135 -12.73 -3.42 13.83
C ASP A 135 -12.21 -2.21 13.02
N ASP A 136 -11.73 -2.46 11.81
CA ASP A 136 -11.09 -1.44 10.98
C ASP A 136 -12.04 -0.30 10.55
N THR A 137 -13.35 -0.53 10.53
CA THR A 137 -14.34 0.56 10.37
C THR A 137 -14.33 1.49 11.57
N GLN A 138 -14.20 0.97 12.79
CA GLN A 138 -14.16 1.77 14.02
C GLN A 138 -12.88 2.60 14.09
N TYR A 139 -11.75 2.06 13.65
CA TYR A 139 -10.50 2.82 13.60
C TYR A 139 -10.52 3.91 12.52
N ALA A 140 -11.14 3.66 11.36
CA ALA A 140 -11.36 4.68 10.33
C ALA A 140 -12.30 5.80 10.83
N ASP A 141 -13.41 5.43 11.47
CA ASP A 141 -14.36 6.38 12.07
C ASP A 141 -13.66 7.30 13.08
N ILE A 142 -12.91 6.73 14.04
CA ILE A 142 -12.10 7.47 15.04
C ILE A 142 -11.21 8.54 14.39
N CYS A 143 -10.59 8.23 13.25
CA CYS A 143 -9.72 9.18 12.55
C CYS A 143 -10.49 10.24 11.76
N SER A 144 -11.60 9.87 11.10
CA SER A 144 -12.48 10.84 10.44
C SER A 144 -13.06 11.86 11.43
N GLU A 145 -13.52 11.40 12.60
CA GLU A 145 -13.94 12.25 13.72
C GLU A 145 -12.80 13.14 14.21
N GLY A 146 -11.61 12.57 14.39
CA GLY A 146 -10.42 13.27 14.85
C GLY A 146 -10.03 14.44 13.93
N GLU A 147 -10.15 14.26 12.61
CA GLU A 147 -9.92 15.33 11.63
C GLU A 147 -10.98 16.43 11.70
N VAL A 148 -12.26 16.08 11.90
CA VAL A 148 -13.34 17.06 12.10
C VAL A 148 -13.11 17.87 13.40
N LEU A 149 -12.75 17.22 14.51
CA LEU A 149 -12.43 17.90 15.77
C LEU A 149 -11.19 18.80 15.63
N ARG A 150 -10.13 18.32 14.96
CA ARG A 150 -8.94 19.10 14.60
C ARG A 150 -9.32 20.37 13.84
N GLU A 151 -10.16 20.26 12.81
CA GLU A 151 -10.63 21.41 12.03
C GLU A 151 -11.42 22.42 12.88
N VAL A 152 -12.36 21.96 13.71
CA VAL A 152 -13.14 22.83 14.61
C VAL A 152 -12.21 23.59 15.57
N LEU A 153 -11.24 22.91 16.19
CA LEU A 153 -10.29 23.53 17.13
C LEU A 153 -9.33 24.50 16.43
N VAL A 154 -8.84 24.18 15.23
CA VAL A 154 -8.01 25.08 14.42
C VAL A 154 -8.78 26.34 14.01
N ARG A 155 -9.99 26.20 13.45
CA ARG A 155 -10.84 27.32 13.01
C ARG A 155 -11.20 28.25 14.17
N ASN A 156 -11.50 27.70 15.35
CA ASN A 156 -11.94 28.48 16.50
C ASN A 156 -10.83 29.34 17.12
N THR A 157 -9.55 28.96 17.03
CA THR A 157 -8.45 29.78 17.55
C THR A 157 -7.99 30.87 16.57
N ARG A 158 -7.63 32.06 17.10
CA ARG A 158 -7.00 33.14 16.30
C ARG A 158 -5.66 32.68 15.69
N ILE A 159 -4.90 31.87 16.42
CA ILE A 159 -3.60 31.33 15.99
C ILE A 159 -3.78 30.29 14.87
N GLY A 160 -4.75 29.36 15.02
CA GLY A 160 -5.04 28.36 13.99
C GLY A 160 -5.45 28.99 12.66
N ARG A 161 -6.33 30.01 12.67
CA ARG A 161 -6.68 30.79 11.47
C ARG A 161 -5.50 31.51 10.80
N LEU A 162 -4.48 31.93 11.55
CA LEU A 162 -3.29 32.57 10.98
C LEU A 162 -2.30 31.53 10.39
N LEU A 163 -2.18 30.36 11.05
CA LEU A 163 -1.34 29.26 10.59
C LEU A 163 -1.94 28.50 9.39
N SER A 164 -3.27 28.39 9.28
CA SER A 164 -3.94 27.67 8.19
C SER A 164 -3.79 28.36 6.83
N LEU A 165 -3.56 29.68 6.79
CA LEU A 165 -3.24 30.41 5.56
C LEU A 165 -1.78 30.26 5.11
N THR A 166 -0.88 29.74 5.94
CA THR A 166 0.58 29.83 5.71
C THR A 166 1.32 28.49 5.73
N ARG A 167 0.80 27.46 6.41
CA ARG A 167 1.41 26.12 6.40
C ARG A 167 0.87 25.24 5.28
N ARG A 168 1.76 24.82 4.38
CA ARG A 168 1.62 23.50 3.73
C ARG A 168 1.77 22.43 4.81
N THR A 169 0.80 21.54 4.95
CA THR A 169 0.90 20.36 5.80
C THR A 169 1.82 19.33 5.15
N GLY A 170 3.01 19.13 5.74
CA GLY A 170 3.88 17.97 5.46
C GLY A 170 3.55 16.80 6.37
N TYR A 171 4.08 15.62 6.07
CA TYR A 171 3.78 14.37 6.80
C TYR A 171 4.04 14.48 8.31
N TYR A 172 5.21 15.01 8.69
CA TYR A 172 5.62 15.21 10.09
C TYR A 172 5.03 16.48 10.75
N THR A 173 3.93 17.05 10.25
CA THR A 173 3.31 18.24 10.85
C THR A 173 2.63 17.90 12.17
N ARG A 174 3.28 18.26 13.29
CA ARG A 174 2.68 18.13 14.63
C ARG A 174 1.40 18.96 14.76
N ASP A 175 0.31 18.30 15.13
CA ASP A 175 -0.94 18.94 15.52
C ASP A 175 -0.87 19.38 16.99
N TRP A 176 -0.96 20.69 17.20
CA TRP A 176 -0.92 21.33 18.51
C TRP A 176 -2.28 21.26 19.25
N THR A 177 -3.38 20.96 18.55
CA THR A 177 -4.71 20.75 19.13
C THR A 177 -4.88 19.35 19.73
N TYR A 178 -3.97 18.41 19.43
CA TYR A 178 -4.02 17.04 19.93
C TYR A 178 -3.43 16.88 21.35
N LEU A 179 -3.90 15.87 22.08
CA LEU A 179 -3.37 15.35 23.35
C LEU A 179 -3.23 13.83 23.25
N ASN A 180 -2.10 13.26 23.69
CA ASN A 180 -1.90 11.81 23.71
C ASN A 180 -2.71 11.15 24.87
N PRO A 181 -3.30 9.96 24.70
CA PRO A 181 -4.11 9.31 25.74
C PRO A 181 -3.36 9.08 27.07
N SER A 182 -2.07 8.74 26.99
CA SER A 182 -1.21 8.57 28.18
C SER A 182 -1.02 9.84 29.02
N ALA A 183 -1.32 11.03 28.47
CA ALA A 183 -1.34 12.28 29.22
C ALA A 183 -2.72 12.58 29.84
N PHE A 184 -3.78 11.90 29.41
CA PHE A 184 -5.14 12.05 29.97
C PHE A 184 -5.32 11.22 31.24
N GLY A 185 -4.81 9.97 31.29
CA GLY A 185 -4.84 9.15 32.51
C GLY A 185 -4.20 9.84 33.72
N ALA A 186 -3.07 10.53 33.50
CA ALA A 186 -2.35 11.31 34.51
C ALA A 186 -3.10 12.58 35.02
N ILE A 187 -4.23 12.95 34.40
CA ILE A 187 -5.08 14.08 34.84
C ILE A 187 -6.18 13.60 35.81
N GLY A 188 -6.45 12.29 35.89
CA GLY A 188 -7.55 11.72 36.68
C GLY A 188 -7.20 10.59 37.64
N ALA A 189 -5.98 10.03 37.60
CA ALA A 189 -5.55 8.95 38.50
C ALA A 189 -4.14 9.20 39.05
N SER A 190 -3.99 8.98 40.37
CA SER A 190 -2.67 8.80 40.98
C SER A 190 -2.02 7.54 40.41
N SER A 191 -0.84 7.65 39.82
CA SER A 191 -0.11 6.49 39.32
C SER A 191 0.12 5.47 40.45
N PRO A 192 -0.23 4.18 40.26
CA PRO A 192 0.20 3.15 41.19
C PRO A 192 1.73 3.10 41.17
N VAL A 193 2.35 3.30 42.34
CA VAL A 193 3.80 3.14 42.49
C VAL A 193 4.10 1.65 42.49
N VAL A 194 4.34 1.10 41.30
CA VAL A 194 4.84 -0.27 41.15
C VAL A 194 6.29 -0.29 41.65
N PRO A 195 6.66 -1.19 42.59
CA PRO A 195 8.03 -1.31 43.06
C PRO A 195 9.00 -1.63 41.91
N ASN A 196 10.22 -1.09 42.01
CA ASN A 196 11.29 -1.36 41.05
C ASN A 196 11.93 -2.71 41.39
N ASP A 197 11.73 -3.71 40.53
CA ASP A 197 12.79 -4.52 39.89
C ASP A 197 12.14 -5.47 38.87
N GLU A 198 12.88 -5.86 37.83
CA GLU A 198 12.49 -6.72 36.68
C GLU A 198 11.24 -6.34 35.84
N VAL A 199 10.54 -5.24 36.13
CA VAL A 199 9.47 -4.73 35.24
C VAL A 199 10.07 -4.27 33.90
N ALA A 200 9.85 -5.06 32.85
CA ALA A 200 10.28 -4.75 31.48
C ALA A 200 9.76 -3.37 31.05
N LYS A 201 10.70 -2.44 30.83
CA LYS A 201 10.40 -1.03 30.58
C LYS A 201 9.53 -0.89 29.33
N MET A 202 8.35 -0.27 29.49
CA MET A 202 7.46 0.04 28.38
C MET A 202 8.17 0.91 27.33
N CYS A 203 7.99 0.59 26.04
CA CYS A 203 8.56 1.36 24.94
C CYS A 203 8.17 2.84 25.02
N SER A 204 9.10 3.77 24.76
CA SER A 204 8.80 5.22 24.75
C SER A 204 7.87 5.64 23.61
N THR A 205 8.02 4.92 22.48
CA THR A 205 7.41 5.17 21.18
C THR A 205 7.32 3.85 20.44
N SER A 206 6.16 3.54 19.85
CA SER A 206 5.95 2.33 19.08
C SER A 206 5.02 2.53 17.87
N LEU A 207 5.04 1.55 16.98
CA LEU A 207 4.08 1.33 15.91
C LEU A 207 3.61 -0.13 16.03
N THR A 208 2.30 -0.34 16.07
CA THR A 208 1.69 -1.68 16.09
C THR A 208 0.94 -1.87 14.79
N PHE A 209 1.24 -2.94 14.04
CA PHE A 209 0.49 -3.30 12.84
C PHE A 209 -0.56 -4.35 13.20
N ALA A 210 -1.85 -4.02 13.06
CA ALA A 210 -2.94 -4.96 13.21
C ALA A 210 -3.24 -5.62 11.85
N LEU A 211 -3.22 -6.96 11.83
CA LEU A 211 -3.52 -7.75 10.66
C LEU A 211 -5.04 -7.94 10.52
N ASP A 212 -5.58 -7.35 9.45
CA ASP A 212 -6.99 -7.30 9.04
C ASP A 212 -7.82 -8.60 9.15
N ALA A 213 -9.03 -8.56 9.73
CA ALA A 213 -10.09 -9.55 9.48
C ALA A 213 -10.80 -9.33 8.13
N ASN A 214 -10.81 -8.09 7.62
CA ASN A 214 -11.56 -7.63 6.46
C ASN A 214 -10.70 -7.53 5.17
N GLU A 215 -9.40 -7.32 5.26
CA GLU A 215 -8.47 -7.41 4.12
C GLU A 215 -8.18 -8.86 3.71
N ALA A 216 -8.88 -9.32 2.67
CA ALA A 216 -8.72 -10.67 2.12
C ALA A 216 -7.38 -10.88 1.39
N SER A 217 -6.69 -9.82 0.95
CA SER A 217 -5.48 -9.94 0.15
C SER A 217 -4.23 -10.09 1.00
N PHE A 218 -3.76 -11.33 1.16
CA PHE A 218 -2.49 -11.65 1.84
C PHE A 218 -1.32 -10.78 1.34
N GLY A 219 -1.21 -10.60 0.02
CA GLY A 219 -0.18 -9.76 -0.59
C GLY A 219 -0.23 -8.29 -0.17
N LYS A 220 -1.42 -7.69 -0.05
CA LYS A 220 -1.54 -6.33 0.49
C LYS A 220 -1.21 -6.30 1.99
N SER A 221 -1.69 -7.28 2.77
CA SER A 221 -1.38 -7.39 4.20
C SER A 221 0.13 -7.41 4.43
N MET A 222 0.88 -8.18 3.63
CA MET A 222 2.34 -8.21 3.68
C MET A 222 2.99 -6.88 3.25
N LEU A 223 2.56 -6.27 2.15
CA LEU A 223 3.11 -4.98 1.71
C LEU A 223 2.87 -3.87 2.76
N MET A 224 1.71 -3.85 3.41
CA MET A 224 1.40 -2.91 4.50
C MET A 224 2.14 -3.23 5.80
N LEU A 225 2.28 -4.51 6.17
CA LEU A 225 3.08 -4.96 7.31
C LEU A 225 4.54 -4.53 7.16
N TRP A 226 5.14 -4.81 6.01
CA TRP A 226 6.54 -4.49 5.72
C TRP A 226 6.77 -2.99 5.61
N LEU A 227 5.82 -2.24 5.03
CA LEU A 227 5.90 -0.78 4.97
C LEU A 227 5.81 -0.16 6.37
N SER A 228 4.89 -0.66 7.20
CA SER A 228 4.74 -0.29 8.62
C SER A 228 6.03 -0.53 9.41
N TYR A 229 6.69 -1.67 9.19
CA TYR A 229 7.97 -2.00 9.82
C TYR A 229 9.10 -1.06 9.38
N GLY A 230 9.26 -0.85 8.06
CA GLY A 230 10.29 0.05 7.53
C GLY A 230 10.10 1.49 7.99
N LEU A 231 8.85 1.95 8.10
CA LEU A 231 8.51 3.25 8.69
C LEU A 231 8.83 3.29 10.20
N ALA A 232 8.48 2.25 10.96
CA ALA A 232 8.79 2.18 12.39
C ALA A 232 10.30 2.25 12.67
N LYS A 233 11.10 1.45 11.94
CA LYS A 233 12.57 1.50 12.05
C LYS A 233 13.14 2.87 11.63
N ARG A 234 12.58 3.51 10.60
CA ARG A 234 12.97 4.87 10.18
C ARG A 234 12.65 5.94 11.22
N GLU A 235 11.58 5.78 11.99
CA GLU A 235 11.17 6.74 13.04
C GLU A 235 11.74 6.42 14.43
N GLY A 236 12.51 5.34 14.60
CA GLY A 236 13.00 4.91 15.91
C GLY A 236 11.89 4.43 16.84
N ARG A 237 10.82 3.85 16.29
CA ARG A 237 9.72 3.22 17.02
C ARG A 237 10.01 1.73 17.24
N ALA A 238 9.65 1.23 18.41
CA ALA A 238 9.49 -0.20 18.61
C ALA A 238 8.33 -0.72 17.74
N PHE A 239 8.50 -1.87 17.10
CA PHE A 239 7.51 -2.46 16.21
C PHE A 239 6.84 -3.69 16.83
N PHE A 240 5.52 -3.79 16.70
CA PHE A 240 4.72 -4.92 17.14
C PHE A 240 3.73 -5.35 16.05
N ILE A 241 3.36 -6.63 16.06
CA ILE A 241 2.30 -7.21 15.23
C ILE A 241 1.17 -7.62 16.17
N ASP A 242 -0.08 -7.36 15.81
CA ASP A 242 -1.25 -8.02 16.40
C ASP A 242 -1.99 -8.77 15.28
N ASP A 243 -2.15 -10.07 15.47
CA ASP A 243 -2.75 -11.03 14.54
C ASP A 243 -4.07 -11.63 15.06
N ALA A 244 -4.57 -11.18 16.22
CA ALA A 244 -5.70 -11.79 16.91
C ALA A 244 -7.02 -11.77 16.12
N GLN A 245 -7.11 -10.93 15.09
CA GLN A 245 -8.25 -10.87 14.17
C GLN A 245 -7.94 -11.32 12.73
N TRP A 246 -6.67 -11.60 12.38
CA TRP A 246 -6.24 -11.78 11.00
C TRP A 246 -7.05 -12.84 10.24
N ALA A 247 -7.43 -12.53 9.01
CA ALA A 247 -8.27 -13.39 8.18
C ALA A 247 -7.66 -14.78 7.90
N TYR A 248 -6.34 -14.93 8.03
CA TYR A 248 -5.56 -16.12 7.65
C TYR A 248 -5.05 -16.99 8.83
N GLY A 249 -5.22 -16.57 10.09
CA GLY A 249 -4.74 -17.32 11.27
C GLY A 249 -3.72 -16.51 12.08
N GLU A 250 -2.80 -17.18 12.77
CA GLU A 250 -1.72 -16.53 13.53
C GLU A 250 -0.47 -16.31 12.64
N TYR A 251 0.22 -15.18 12.80
CA TYR A 251 1.47 -14.85 12.12
C TYR A 251 2.56 -15.92 12.38
N ALA A 252 2.57 -16.47 13.60
CA ALA A 252 3.49 -17.51 14.04
C ALA A 252 3.28 -18.89 13.37
N LEU A 253 2.20 -19.11 12.61
CA LEU A 253 2.04 -20.32 11.77
C LEU A 253 2.86 -20.27 10.49
N TYR A 254 3.28 -19.07 10.08
CA TYR A 254 3.90 -18.79 8.78
C TYR A 254 5.35 -18.38 8.90
N PHE A 255 5.66 -17.52 9.86
CA PHE A 255 6.91 -16.77 9.91
C PHE A 255 7.61 -16.91 11.26
N ALA A 256 8.93 -16.70 11.26
CA ALA A 256 9.70 -16.49 12.47
C ALA A 256 9.19 -15.23 13.22
N PRO A 257 9.29 -15.18 14.56
CA PRO A 257 8.86 -14.02 15.33
C PRO A 257 9.65 -12.76 14.90
N PRO A 258 9.03 -11.57 14.96
CA PRO A 258 9.70 -10.32 14.61
C PRO A 258 10.92 -10.07 15.53
N PRO A 259 11.94 -9.32 15.08
CA PRO A 259 13.12 -9.01 15.90
C PRO A 259 12.76 -8.39 17.25
N ASP A 260 13.56 -8.64 18.28
CA ASP A 260 13.36 -8.04 19.60
C ASP A 260 13.43 -6.50 19.53
N GLN A 261 12.62 -5.86 20.38
CA GLN A 261 12.53 -4.41 20.54
C GLN A 261 13.17 -3.93 21.85
N GLY A 262 13.53 -4.83 22.77
CA GLY A 262 14.17 -4.49 24.05
C GLY A 262 13.27 -3.71 25.04
N CYS A 263 11.96 -3.69 24.79
CA CYS A 263 10.98 -2.97 25.60
C CYS A 263 9.60 -3.62 25.51
N ALA A 264 8.80 -3.50 26.58
CA ALA A 264 7.47 -4.08 26.64
C ALA A 264 6.45 -3.28 25.78
N PRO A 265 5.49 -3.95 25.12
CA PRO A 265 4.44 -3.27 24.38
C PRO A 265 3.58 -2.38 25.31
N PRO A 266 3.07 -1.25 24.81
CA PRO A 266 2.19 -0.37 25.57
C PRO A 266 0.81 -1.01 25.83
N PRO A 267 0.08 -0.56 26.88
CA PRO A 267 -1.30 -0.97 27.11
C PRO A 267 -2.19 -0.72 25.89
N LYS A 268 -3.12 -1.64 25.62
CA LYS A 268 -4.02 -1.63 24.45
C LYS A 268 -4.77 -0.29 24.27
N HIS A 269 -5.24 0.31 25.36
CA HIS A 269 -5.91 1.63 25.36
C HIS A 269 -4.99 2.85 25.06
N HIS A 270 -3.67 2.67 25.03
CA HIS A 270 -2.71 3.71 24.63
C HIS A 270 -2.31 3.64 23.15
N ILE A 271 -2.59 2.52 22.47
CA ILE A 271 -2.31 2.30 21.05
C ILE A 271 -3.46 2.89 20.23
N VAL A 272 -3.18 3.89 19.40
CA VAL A 272 -4.22 4.67 18.71
C VAL A 272 -3.86 4.96 17.25
N PRO A 273 -4.84 4.93 16.32
CA PRO A 273 -4.58 4.97 14.88
C PRO A 273 -4.13 6.35 14.34
N CYS A 274 -4.39 7.42 15.08
CA CYS A 274 -4.14 8.78 14.59
C CYS A 274 -4.10 9.81 15.74
N PRO A 275 -3.53 11.01 15.50
CA PRO A 275 -2.75 11.40 14.32
C PRO A 275 -1.32 10.85 14.38
N HIS A 276 -0.61 10.80 13.26
CA HIS A 276 0.73 10.17 13.10
C HIS A 276 1.76 10.46 14.22
N GLN A 277 1.69 11.65 14.83
CA GLN A 277 2.52 12.06 15.97
C GLN A 277 2.22 11.38 17.33
N THR A 278 1.35 10.37 17.37
CA THR A 278 1.08 9.57 18.57
C THR A 278 2.32 8.83 19.05
N LYS A 279 2.46 8.63 20.36
CA LYS A 279 3.53 7.79 20.91
C LYS A 279 3.43 6.34 20.42
N HIS A 280 2.22 5.80 20.44
CA HIS A 280 1.94 4.41 20.08
C HIS A 280 0.92 4.44 18.94
N LEU A 281 1.44 4.38 17.72
CA LEU A 281 0.64 4.43 16.51
C LEU A 281 0.10 3.03 16.20
N LEU A 282 -1.19 2.92 15.88
CA LEU A 282 -1.74 1.75 15.22
C LEU A 282 -1.72 1.96 13.70
N VAL A 283 -1.44 0.91 12.95
CA VAL A 283 -1.64 0.86 11.49
C VAL A 283 -2.35 -0.46 11.15
N SER A 284 -3.27 -0.40 10.22
CA SER A 284 -4.15 -1.49 9.76
C SER A 284 -4.63 -1.19 8.33
N ALA A 285 -5.51 -2.02 7.75
CA ALA A 285 -6.00 -1.77 6.39
C ALA A 285 -6.93 -0.53 6.36
N GLY A 286 -7.87 -0.44 7.29
CA GLY A 286 -8.79 0.69 7.46
C GLY A 286 -8.11 2.01 7.87
N THR A 287 -6.88 1.97 8.41
CA THR A 287 -6.13 3.17 8.80
C THR A 287 -4.98 3.52 7.86
N ALA A 288 -4.78 2.74 6.80
CA ALA A 288 -3.70 2.92 5.84
C ALA A 288 -3.73 4.29 5.14
N GLU A 289 -4.91 4.91 4.93
CA GLU A 289 -4.99 6.23 4.28
C GLU A 289 -4.33 7.34 5.11
N TRP A 290 -4.56 7.38 6.43
CA TRP A 290 -3.94 8.40 7.30
C TRP A 290 -2.43 8.20 7.50
N THR A 291 -1.94 6.96 7.38
CA THR A 291 -0.51 6.63 7.57
C THR A 291 0.29 6.66 6.26
N PHE A 292 -0.30 6.20 5.15
CA PHE A 292 0.38 5.97 3.86
C PHE A 292 -0.23 6.74 2.67
N GLY A 293 -1.29 7.52 2.87
CA GLY A 293 -1.93 8.32 1.82
C GLY A 293 -1.17 9.57 1.41
N THR A 294 -1.88 10.58 0.87
CA THR A 294 -1.26 11.66 0.06
C THR A 294 -0.17 12.50 0.75
N LEU A 295 -0.08 12.52 2.08
CA LEU A 295 1.01 13.19 2.81
C LEU A 295 2.29 12.33 2.86
N PHE A 296 2.15 11.01 3.01
CA PHE A 296 3.25 10.05 2.97
C PHE A 296 3.91 10.06 1.58
N ASP A 297 3.12 10.02 0.51
CA ASP A 297 3.63 10.14 -0.86
C ASP A 297 4.41 11.44 -1.09
N ARG A 298 3.92 12.57 -0.58
CA ARG A 298 4.61 13.87 -0.72
C ARG A 298 5.96 13.90 0.00
N GLU A 299 6.13 13.11 1.04
CA GLU A 299 7.36 12.99 1.82
C GLU A 299 8.33 11.98 1.20
N PHE A 300 7.85 10.80 0.79
CA PHE A 300 8.69 9.65 0.42
C PHE A 300 8.70 9.31 -1.08
N ALA A 301 7.65 9.56 -1.85
CA ALA A 301 7.74 9.50 -3.30
C ALA A 301 8.57 10.70 -3.81
N ALA A 302 9.62 10.43 -4.58
CA ALA A 302 10.49 11.48 -5.11
C ALA A 302 9.80 12.21 -6.28
N ARG A 303 9.83 13.54 -6.24
CA ARG A 303 9.17 14.42 -7.22
C ARG A 303 10.00 14.74 -8.47
N ASP A 304 11.31 14.58 -8.37
CA ASP A 304 12.29 15.04 -9.36
C ASP A 304 13.46 14.04 -9.44
N THR A 305 13.11 12.78 -9.67
CA THR A 305 14.05 11.70 -9.99
C THR A 305 13.61 11.06 -11.30
N GLY A 306 14.57 10.62 -12.11
CA GLY A 306 14.31 10.04 -13.44
C GLY A 306 13.35 8.83 -13.44
N PRO A 307 12.90 8.40 -14.63
CA PRO A 307 11.90 7.34 -14.80
C PRO A 307 12.17 6.11 -13.93
N GLY A 308 11.11 5.60 -13.29
CA GLY A 308 11.17 4.45 -12.36
C GLY A 308 11.64 4.77 -10.94
N MET A 309 12.41 5.84 -10.69
CA MET A 309 13.01 6.09 -9.36
C MET A 309 12.06 6.67 -8.30
N ARG A 310 10.86 7.13 -8.70
CA ARG A 310 9.84 7.79 -7.85
C ARG A 310 9.64 7.10 -6.49
N TYR A 311 9.49 5.78 -6.47
CA TYR A 311 9.14 5.04 -5.25
C TYR A 311 10.34 4.41 -4.52
N LYS A 312 11.60 4.64 -4.91
CA LYS A 312 12.80 4.00 -4.29
C LYS A 312 12.81 4.07 -2.77
N ARG A 313 12.55 5.26 -2.19
CA ARG A 313 12.55 5.46 -0.73
C ARG A 313 11.40 4.74 0.00
N VAL A 314 10.33 4.38 -0.71
CA VAL A 314 9.22 3.56 -0.20
C VAL A 314 9.58 2.08 -0.34
N PHE A 315 10.08 1.68 -1.52
CA PHE A 315 10.60 0.34 -1.78
C PHE A 315 11.63 -0.08 -0.72
N ASP A 316 12.56 0.81 -0.35
CA ASP A 316 13.58 0.51 0.67
C ASP A 316 12.98 0.23 2.06
N MET A 317 11.85 0.86 2.41
CA MET A 317 11.13 0.58 3.65
C MET A 317 10.40 -0.77 3.58
N VAL A 318 9.71 -1.05 2.46
CA VAL A 318 9.05 -2.35 2.23
C VAL A 318 10.08 -3.49 2.16
N ARG A 319 11.23 -3.28 1.50
CA ARG A 319 12.31 -4.26 1.39
C ARG A 319 12.92 -4.57 2.75
N LYS A 320 13.11 -3.56 3.62
CA LYS A 320 13.60 -3.80 4.98
C LYS A 320 12.57 -4.54 5.85
N GLY A 321 11.28 -4.31 5.62
CA GLY A 321 10.21 -5.12 6.23
C GLY A 321 10.22 -6.57 5.74
N TYR A 322 10.41 -6.81 4.44
CA TYR A 322 10.59 -8.15 3.88
C TYR A 322 11.79 -8.88 4.52
N GLU A 323 12.97 -8.26 4.52
CA GLU A 323 14.20 -8.88 5.01
C GLU A 323 14.18 -9.24 6.50
N ASP A 324 13.43 -8.51 7.33
CA ASP A 324 13.36 -8.72 8.78
C ASP A 324 12.11 -9.51 9.24
N LEU A 325 11.07 -9.64 8.40
CA LEU A 325 9.78 -10.26 8.77
C LEU A 325 9.33 -11.41 7.85
N PHE A 326 10.02 -11.67 6.72
CA PHE A 326 9.72 -12.78 5.82
C PHE A 326 10.76 -13.90 5.96
N ALA A 327 10.64 -14.66 7.04
CA ALA A 327 11.38 -15.90 7.22
C ALA A 327 10.38 -17.03 7.45
N LEU A 328 10.10 -17.80 6.39
CA LEU A 328 9.22 -18.98 6.50
C LEU A 328 9.79 -19.99 7.50
N ILE A 329 8.91 -20.71 8.20
CA ILE A 329 9.31 -21.71 9.21
C ILE A 329 8.85 -23.14 8.90
N GLY A 330 9.39 -24.09 9.65
CA GLY A 330 8.92 -25.47 9.71
C GLY A 330 8.95 -26.22 8.37
N VAL A 331 7.92 -27.03 8.16
CA VAL A 331 7.83 -27.97 7.02
C VAL A 331 7.68 -27.30 5.65
N ASP A 332 7.20 -26.06 5.62
CA ASP A 332 6.99 -25.33 4.36
C ASP A 332 8.24 -24.56 3.94
N ALA A 333 9.02 -24.04 4.90
CA ALA A 333 10.36 -23.54 4.64
C ALA A 333 11.28 -24.62 4.06
N ALA A 334 11.30 -25.81 4.67
CA ALA A 334 12.10 -26.94 4.19
C ALA A 334 11.68 -27.39 2.78
N TYR A 335 10.37 -27.42 2.48
CA TYR A 335 9.88 -27.71 1.14
C TYR A 335 10.29 -26.62 0.13
N ALA A 336 10.10 -25.34 0.45
CA ALA A 336 10.47 -24.24 -0.43
C ALA A 336 11.98 -24.27 -0.76
N GLN A 337 12.84 -24.41 0.26
CA GLN A 337 14.29 -24.54 0.09
C GLN A 337 14.68 -25.72 -0.80
N THR A 338 14.01 -26.87 -0.64
CA THR A 338 14.24 -28.05 -1.49
C THR A 338 13.87 -27.76 -2.95
N ARG A 339 12.67 -27.19 -3.19
CA ARG A 339 12.17 -26.87 -4.53
C ARG A 339 13.00 -25.80 -5.24
N ILE A 340 13.50 -24.81 -4.49
CA ILE A 340 14.41 -23.77 -5.00
C ILE A 340 15.76 -24.40 -5.39
N ALA A 341 16.31 -25.31 -4.57
CA ALA A 341 17.56 -26.01 -4.89
C ALA A 341 17.45 -26.93 -6.11
N GLU A 342 16.33 -27.64 -6.28
CA GLU A 342 16.00 -28.42 -7.48
C GLU A 342 16.05 -27.54 -8.74
N LEU A 343 15.30 -26.42 -8.74
CA LEU A 343 15.20 -25.51 -9.89
C LEU A 343 16.55 -24.87 -10.25
N HIS A 344 17.36 -24.47 -9.27
CA HIS A 344 18.71 -23.97 -9.53
C HIS A 344 19.66 -25.06 -10.04
N SER A 345 19.50 -26.31 -9.62
CA SER A 345 20.25 -27.46 -10.13
C SER A 345 19.90 -27.74 -11.60
N GLU A 346 18.61 -27.82 -11.93
CA GLU A 346 18.13 -27.98 -13.31
C GLU A 346 18.61 -26.84 -14.22
N ALA A 347 18.47 -25.59 -13.77
CA ALA A 347 18.90 -24.39 -14.48
C ALA A 347 20.42 -24.36 -14.73
N SER A 348 21.21 -24.79 -13.74
CA SER A 348 22.67 -24.87 -13.85
C SER A 348 23.11 -25.98 -14.82
N ALA A 349 22.49 -27.16 -14.76
CA ALA A 349 22.77 -28.27 -15.67
C ALA A 349 22.48 -27.92 -17.15
N HIS A 350 21.44 -27.14 -17.41
CA HIS A 350 21.06 -26.69 -18.76
C HIS A 350 21.59 -25.28 -19.11
N ALA A 351 22.50 -24.72 -18.30
CA ALA A 351 23.09 -23.39 -18.41
C ALA A 351 22.09 -22.23 -18.68
N SER A 352 20.82 -22.41 -18.29
CA SER A 352 19.68 -21.59 -18.70
C SER A 352 19.08 -20.86 -17.50
N PRO A 353 18.69 -19.57 -17.64
CA PRO A 353 18.16 -18.80 -16.52
C PRO A 353 16.71 -19.21 -16.19
N VAL A 354 16.36 -19.17 -14.91
CA VAL A 354 15.00 -19.44 -14.42
C VAL A 354 14.13 -18.21 -14.64
N VAL A 355 13.16 -18.31 -15.54
CA VAL A 355 12.13 -17.28 -15.72
C VAL A 355 10.83 -17.74 -15.05
N ALA A 356 10.21 -16.83 -14.31
CA ALA A 356 8.96 -17.02 -13.61
C ALA A 356 7.82 -16.20 -14.23
N MET A 357 6.59 -16.67 -14.03
CA MET A 357 5.36 -16.04 -14.48
C MET A 357 4.34 -16.11 -13.34
N HIS A 358 3.73 -14.97 -12.99
CA HIS A 358 2.61 -14.93 -12.04
C HIS A 358 1.36 -14.37 -12.74
N ILE A 359 0.34 -15.20 -12.89
CA ILE A 359 -0.96 -14.81 -13.46
C ILE A 359 -1.95 -14.60 -12.32
N ARG A 360 -2.62 -13.44 -12.29
CA ARG A 360 -3.80 -13.20 -11.42
C ARG A 360 -5.07 -13.34 -12.26
N ARG A 361 -6.02 -14.14 -11.80
CA ARG A 361 -7.41 -14.17 -12.28
C ARG A 361 -8.34 -13.65 -11.17
N GLY A 362 -9.56 -14.17 -11.04
CA GLY A 362 -10.42 -13.88 -9.89
C GLY A 362 -10.97 -12.45 -9.85
N ASP A 363 -11.07 -11.89 -8.64
CA ASP A 363 -11.67 -10.58 -8.36
C ASP A 363 -10.84 -9.34 -8.77
N LEU A 364 -9.56 -9.50 -9.13
CA LEU A 364 -8.68 -8.39 -9.54
C LEU A 364 -8.49 -8.37 -11.06
N HIS A 365 -8.66 -7.19 -11.63
CA HIS A 365 -8.57 -6.93 -13.07
C HIS A 365 -7.41 -5.95 -13.36
N PRO A 366 -6.89 -5.90 -14.60
CA PRO A 366 -5.76 -5.06 -14.99
C PRO A 366 -6.05 -3.55 -14.85
N HIS A 367 -4.99 -2.75 -14.70
CA HIS A 367 -5.10 -1.29 -14.73
C HIS A 367 -5.27 -0.74 -16.16
N GLU A 368 -4.80 -1.45 -17.18
CA GLU A 368 -4.97 -1.05 -18.58
C GLU A 368 -6.46 -1.01 -18.97
N GLN A 369 -6.96 0.17 -19.33
CA GLN A 369 -8.39 0.43 -19.55
C GLN A 369 -9.05 -0.55 -20.54
N GLN A 370 -8.34 -0.98 -21.59
CA GLN A 370 -8.83 -1.96 -22.58
C GLN A 370 -9.23 -3.30 -21.94
N TYR A 371 -8.56 -3.70 -20.85
CA TYR A 371 -8.79 -4.95 -20.15
C TYR A 371 -9.44 -4.74 -18.77
N SER A 372 -9.88 -3.52 -18.43
CA SER A 372 -10.42 -3.20 -17.09
C SER A 372 -11.69 -3.97 -16.67
N GLY A 373 -12.32 -4.70 -17.61
CA GLY A 373 -13.45 -5.61 -17.36
C GLY A 373 -13.23 -7.04 -17.87
N ASP A 374 -11.98 -7.44 -18.09
CA ASP A 374 -11.55 -8.79 -18.49
C ASP A 374 -10.15 -9.07 -17.89
N TYR A 375 -9.47 -10.14 -18.26
CA TYR A 375 -8.08 -10.39 -17.86
C TYR A 375 -7.09 -10.08 -19.00
N LEU A 376 -5.82 -9.84 -18.65
CA LEU A 376 -4.76 -9.77 -19.67
C LEU A 376 -4.66 -11.10 -20.44
N PRO A 377 -4.51 -11.05 -21.79
CA PRO A 377 -4.23 -12.21 -22.62
C PRO A 377 -2.96 -12.96 -22.18
N LEU A 378 -3.00 -14.29 -22.25
CA LEU A 378 -1.90 -15.15 -21.78
C LEU A 378 -0.65 -14.99 -22.64
N GLU A 379 -0.86 -14.75 -23.92
CA GLU A 379 0.13 -14.44 -24.94
C GLU A 379 1.01 -13.25 -24.53
N ARG A 380 0.46 -12.28 -23.79
CA ARG A 380 1.17 -11.08 -23.31
C ARG A 380 2.15 -11.40 -22.19
N TYR A 381 1.75 -12.25 -21.23
CA TYR A 381 2.67 -12.77 -20.20
C TYR A 381 3.78 -13.62 -20.84
N VAL A 382 3.44 -14.53 -21.77
CA VAL A 382 4.44 -15.40 -22.40
C VAL A 382 5.37 -14.61 -23.34
N ALA A 383 4.88 -13.58 -24.03
CA ALA A 383 5.72 -12.67 -24.81
C ALA A 383 6.73 -11.94 -23.90
N GLY A 384 6.29 -11.47 -22.73
CA GLY A 384 7.17 -10.96 -21.68
C GLY A 384 8.23 -11.98 -21.25
N ALA A 385 7.82 -13.22 -20.95
CA ALA A 385 8.74 -14.28 -20.52
C ALA A 385 9.79 -14.62 -21.59
N ARG A 386 9.38 -14.75 -22.87
CA ARG A 386 10.30 -14.94 -24.01
C ARG A 386 11.25 -13.74 -24.19
N SER A 387 10.80 -12.51 -23.92
CA SER A 387 11.63 -11.31 -23.98
C SER A 387 12.69 -11.29 -22.87
N LEU A 388 12.25 -11.55 -21.63
CA LEU A 388 13.09 -11.61 -20.43
C LEU A 388 14.15 -12.72 -20.53
N LEU A 389 13.75 -13.91 -20.94
CA LEU A 389 14.65 -15.05 -21.21
C LEU A 389 15.76 -14.69 -22.22
N ARG A 390 15.39 -14.01 -23.33
CA ARG A 390 16.35 -13.55 -24.35
C ARG A 390 17.32 -12.51 -23.78
N SER A 391 16.82 -11.57 -22.97
CA SER A 391 17.63 -10.54 -22.29
C SER A 391 18.66 -11.17 -21.34
N LEU A 392 18.23 -12.11 -20.49
CA LEU A 392 19.08 -12.83 -19.54
C LEU A 392 20.15 -13.69 -20.24
N ARG A 393 19.76 -14.47 -21.27
CA ARG A 393 20.71 -15.24 -22.10
C ARG A 393 21.73 -14.33 -22.80
N SER A 394 21.33 -13.15 -23.27
CA SER A 394 22.24 -12.17 -23.90
C SER A 394 23.25 -11.61 -22.89
N LYS A 395 22.80 -11.12 -21.73
CA LYS A 395 23.67 -10.62 -20.64
C LYS A 395 24.68 -11.68 -20.17
N ARG A 396 24.29 -12.97 -20.16
CA ARG A 396 25.19 -14.08 -19.80
C ARG A 396 26.29 -14.31 -20.85
N LYS A 397 26.01 -14.13 -22.14
CA LYS A 397 27.02 -14.22 -23.22
C LYS A 397 27.98 -13.04 -23.21
N SER A 398 27.51 -11.80 -23.05
CA SER A 398 28.38 -10.60 -23.03
C SER A 398 29.41 -10.61 -21.89
N ASN A 399 29.11 -11.30 -20.78
CA ASN A 399 30.03 -11.45 -19.66
C ASN A 399 31.02 -12.62 -19.83
N ALA A 400 30.79 -13.53 -20.79
CA ALA A 400 31.60 -14.71 -21.01
C ALA A 400 32.64 -14.54 -22.14
N THR A 401 32.35 -13.71 -23.14
CA THR A 401 33.22 -13.49 -24.31
C THR A 401 33.27 -12.02 -24.71
N ASN A 402 34.48 -11.47 -24.79
CA ASN A 402 34.74 -10.16 -25.40
C ASN A 402 34.80 -10.23 -26.95
N ASP A 403 34.60 -11.43 -27.53
CA ASP A 403 34.74 -11.68 -28.96
C ASP A 403 33.57 -11.09 -29.76
N ARG A 404 33.94 -10.15 -30.62
CA ARG A 404 33.04 -9.27 -31.37
C ARG A 404 32.49 -9.94 -32.63
N TYR A 405 31.71 -11.01 -32.47
CA TYR A 405 30.98 -11.64 -33.58
C TYR A 405 29.48 -11.69 -33.31
N GLU A 406 28.72 -10.95 -34.13
CA GLU A 406 27.28 -10.76 -33.99
C GLU A 406 26.51 -11.98 -34.53
N SER A 407 26.46 -13.04 -33.72
CA SER A 407 25.69 -14.25 -34.05
C SER A 407 24.19 -13.96 -33.99
N THR A 408 23.53 -14.05 -35.16
CA THR A 408 22.08 -13.95 -35.29
C THR A 408 21.36 -14.97 -34.39
N LEU A 409 20.32 -14.53 -33.69
CA LEU A 409 19.63 -15.30 -32.65
C LEU A 409 18.63 -16.32 -33.23
N ASP A 410 19.15 -17.41 -33.80
CA ASP A 410 18.31 -18.58 -34.08
C ASP A 410 17.81 -19.22 -32.77
N LEU A 411 16.49 -19.19 -32.58
CA LEU A 411 15.80 -19.91 -31.50
C LEU A 411 15.54 -21.38 -31.85
N ASN A 412 16.07 -21.86 -32.98
CA ASN A 412 15.72 -23.13 -33.61
C ASN A 412 16.84 -24.20 -33.53
N SER A 413 18.02 -23.86 -33.00
CA SER A 413 19.25 -24.64 -33.19
C SER A 413 19.93 -25.13 -31.89
N ASP A 414 19.27 -25.01 -30.73
CA ASP A 414 19.75 -25.59 -29.48
C ASP A 414 18.61 -26.25 -28.70
N SER A 415 18.78 -27.55 -28.38
CA SER A 415 17.71 -28.43 -27.88
C SER A 415 17.47 -28.33 -26.36
N THR A 416 17.96 -27.27 -25.73
CA THR A 416 17.71 -26.97 -24.31
C THR A 416 16.21 -26.81 -24.07
N GLN A 417 15.59 -27.73 -23.33
CA GLN A 417 14.22 -27.57 -22.86
C GLN A 417 14.15 -26.32 -21.97
N LEU A 418 13.28 -25.39 -22.34
CA LEU A 418 13.14 -24.11 -21.66
C LEU A 418 11.98 -24.17 -20.68
N SER A 419 12.31 -24.37 -19.40
CA SER A 419 11.36 -24.36 -18.29
C SER A 419 10.95 -22.93 -17.92
N LEU A 420 9.64 -22.70 -17.86
CA LEU A 420 8.98 -21.52 -17.36
C LEU A 420 8.26 -21.88 -16.06
N LEU A 421 8.58 -21.21 -14.96
CA LEU A 421 7.90 -21.43 -13.68
C LEU A 421 6.59 -20.62 -13.64
N LEU A 422 5.49 -21.23 -13.19
CA LEU A 422 4.18 -20.57 -13.11
C LEU A 422 3.53 -20.73 -11.72
N ALA A 423 3.08 -19.60 -11.17
CA ALA A 423 2.07 -19.53 -10.11
C ALA A 423 0.81 -18.80 -10.60
N SER A 424 -0.35 -19.25 -10.13
CA SER A 424 -1.65 -18.65 -10.44
C SER A 424 -2.66 -19.04 -9.37
N ASP A 425 -3.56 -18.11 -9.05
CA ASP A 425 -4.69 -18.32 -8.17
C ASP A 425 -5.86 -19.08 -8.82
N ASP A 426 -5.79 -19.26 -10.15
CA ASP A 426 -6.64 -20.16 -10.93
C ASP A 426 -5.93 -21.53 -11.12
N PRO A 427 -6.38 -22.61 -10.45
CA PRO A 427 -5.70 -23.90 -10.47
C PRO A 427 -5.74 -24.61 -11.84
N ASP A 428 -6.78 -24.35 -12.65
CA ASP A 428 -6.99 -24.95 -13.97
C ASP A 428 -6.25 -24.21 -15.10
N ILE A 429 -5.59 -23.08 -14.82
CA ILE A 429 -4.90 -22.27 -15.84
C ILE A 429 -3.91 -23.07 -16.70
N LEU A 430 -3.28 -24.09 -16.12
CA LEU A 430 -2.31 -24.99 -16.77
C LEU A 430 -2.94 -26.03 -17.69
N ALA A 431 -4.24 -26.32 -17.52
CA ALA A 431 -5.02 -27.15 -18.45
C ALA A 431 -5.60 -26.32 -19.61
N SER A 432 -5.50 -24.97 -19.57
CA SER A 432 -6.08 -24.11 -20.61
C SER A 432 -5.34 -24.24 -21.94
N SER A 433 -6.09 -24.50 -23.02
CA SER A 433 -5.54 -24.63 -24.38
C SER A 433 -4.88 -23.33 -24.85
N SER A 434 -5.40 -22.17 -24.44
CA SER A 434 -4.78 -20.86 -24.71
C SER A 434 -3.37 -20.76 -24.11
N LEU A 435 -3.15 -21.22 -22.86
CA LEU A 435 -1.80 -21.22 -22.29
C LEU A 435 -0.87 -22.19 -23.04
N ALA A 436 -1.35 -23.40 -23.35
CA ALA A 436 -0.56 -24.41 -24.07
C ALA A 436 -0.14 -23.92 -25.47
N HIS A 437 -1.05 -23.30 -26.23
CA HIS A 437 -0.75 -22.67 -27.52
C HIS A 437 0.20 -21.47 -27.36
N ALA A 438 -0.04 -20.60 -26.38
CA ALA A 438 0.80 -19.43 -26.16
C ALA A 438 2.24 -19.79 -25.77
N THR A 439 2.43 -20.83 -24.95
CA THR A 439 3.73 -21.23 -24.37
C THR A 439 4.61 -22.07 -25.28
N SER A 440 4.05 -22.95 -26.11
CA SER A 440 4.80 -23.83 -27.03
C SER A 440 5.95 -23.11 -27.77
N PRO A 441 7.19 -23.64 -27.81
CA PRO A 441 7.64 -24.94 -27.31
C PRO A 441 8.18 -24.91 -25.86
N LEU A 442 7.88 -23.87 -25.06
CA LEU A 442 8.33 -23.79 -23.66
C LEU A 442 7.65 -24.86 -22.82
N THR A 443 8.39 -25.47 -21.90
CA THR A 443 7.85 -26.37 -20.87
C THR A 443 7.41 -25.54 -19.67
N VAL A 444 6.20 -25.71 -19.16
CA VAL A 444 5.72 -24.95 -17.99
C VAL A 444 5.67 -25.88 -16.77
N GLN A 445 6.29 -25.45 -15.66
CA GLN A 445 6.23 -26.15 -14.37
C GLN A 445 5.44 -25.32 -13.35
N ARG A 446 4.76 -25.96 -12.39
CA ARG A 446 4.21 -25.25 -11.22
C ARG A 446 5.35 -24.79 -10.30
N ALA A 447 5.13 -23.64 -9.65
CA ALA A 447 5.97 -23.12 -8.58
C ALA A 447 6.13 -24.17 -7.44
N GLN A 448 4.98 -24.60 -6.93
CA GLN A 448 4.83 -25.63 -5.90
C GLN A 448 3.64 -26.53 -6.23
N GLU A 449 3.69 -27.76 -5.74
CA GLU A 449 2.61 -28.76 -5.94
C GLU A 449 2.05 -29.30 -4.61
N ARG A 450 2.56 -28.77 -3.50
CA ARG A 450 2.35 -29.22 -2.11
C ARG A 450 0.98 -28.86 -1.55
N ILE A 451 0.45 -27.70 -1.91
CA ILE A 451 -0.88 -27.23 -1.50
C ILE A 451 -1.58 -26.69 -2.74
N GLN A 452 -2.60 -27.40 -3.21
CA GLN A 452 -3.36 -27.05 -4.42
C GLN A 452 -4.81 -26.75 -4.04
N LEU A 453 -5.40 -25.75 -4.70
CA LEU A 453 -6.78 -25.33 -4.47
C LEU A 453 -7.71 -26.25 -5.26
N ALA A 454 -8.69 -26.87 -4.58
CA ALA A 454 -9.51 -27.94 -5.16
C ALA A 454 -10.56 -27.40 -6.14
N THR A 455 -10.47 -27.83 -7.40
CA THR A 455 -11.47 -27.56 -8.45
C THR A 455 -12.75 -28.36 -8.23
N LYS A 456 -13.89 -27.95 -8.81
CA LYS A 456 -15.16 -28.67 -8.63
C LYS A 456 -15.04 -30.11 -9.14
N ALA A 457 -14.41 -30.29 -10.29
CA ALA A 457 -14.11 -31.60 -10.87
C ALA A 457 -13.14 -32.47 -10.03
N THR A 458 -12.45 -31.90 -9.03
CA THR A 458 -11.68 -32.66 -8.03
C THR A 458 -12.56 -33.03 -6.83
N LEU A 459 -13.35 -32.07 -6.33
CA LEU A 459 -14.30 -32.30 -5.23
C LEU A 459 -15.36 -33.34 -5.62
N ASP A 460 -15.95 -33.27 -6.81
CA ASP A 460 -16.93 -34.24 -7.31
C ASP A 460 -16.38 -35.67 -7.45
N ARG A 461 -15.06 -35.84 -7.54
CA ARG A 461 -14.39 -37.16 -7.60
C ARG A 461 -13.97 -37.69 -6.23
N THR A 462 -13.63 -36.79 -5.29
CA THR A 462 -13.04 -37.14 -3.98
C THR A 462 -14.03 -37.04 -2.82
N SER A 463 -15.07 -36.24 -2.98
CA SER A 463 -16.16 -35.97 -2.02
C SER A 463 -17.44 -35.61 -2.80
N PRO A 464 -18.01 -36.54 -3.59
CA PRO A 464 -19.25 -36.30 -4.32
C PRO A 464 -20.38 -35.96 -3.35
N VAL A 465 -21.07 -34.85 -3.60
CA VAL A 465 -22.34 -34.55 -2.92
C VAL A 465 -23.42 -35.44 -3.52
N GLU A 466 -23.92 -36.40 -2.75
CA GLU A 466 -25.03 -37.25 -3.20
C GLU A 466 -26.27 -36.38 -3.50
N PRO A 467 -26.91 -36.54 -4.66
CA PRO A 467 -28.18 -35.88 -4.93
C PRO A 467 -29.22 -36.43 -3.95
N LEU A 468 -29.76 -35.56 -3.08
CA LEU A 468 -30.71 -35.89 -2.02
C LEU A 468 -32.09 -36.37 -2.51
N ARG A 469 -32.21 -36.92 -3.74
CA ARG A 469 -33.47 -37.35 -4.33
C ARG A 469 -33.32 -38.30 -5.51
N GLU A 470 -34.28 -39.22 -5.62
CA GLU A 470 -34.46 -40.09 -6.77
C GLU A 470 -34.83 -39.32 -8.06
N PRO A 471 -34.48 -39.83 -9.26
CA PRO A 471 -34.82 -39.20 -10.53
C PRO A 471 -36.34 -39.01 -10.74
N GLY A 472 -36.73 -37.85 -11.25
CA GLY A 472 -38.12 -37.57 -11.69
C GLY A 472 -39.01 -36.79 -10.71
N SER A 473 -38.49 -36.32 -9.58
CA SER A 473 -39.31 -35.55 -8.63
C SER A 473 -39.69 -34.14 -9.14
N ALA A 474 -40.96 -33.74 -9.00
CA ALA A 474 -41.49 -32.50 -9.55
C ALA A 474 -41.15 -31.19 -8.79
N TYR A 475 -40.36 -31.26 -7.71
CA TYR A 475 -40.02 -30.08 -6.89
C TYR A 475 -38.51 -29.85 -6.87
N VAL A 476 -38.04 -28.87 -7.65
CA VAL A 476 -36.66 -28.37 -7.63
C VAL A 476 -36.45 -27.48 -6.40
N LYS A 477 -36.24 -28.11 -5.24
CA LYS A 477 -35.45 -27.45 -4.19
C LYS A 477 -34.05 -27.24 -4.77
N HIS A 478 -33.47 -26.05 -4.61
CA HIS A 478 -32.07 -25.86 -4.97
C HIS A 478 -31.22 -26.83 -4.13
N ILE A 479 -30.38 -27.60 -4.81
CA ILE A 479 -29.43 -28.53 -4.20
C ILE A 479 -28.09 -27.78 -4.13
N ASP A 480 -27.44 -27.82 -2.97
CA ASP A 480 -26.12 -27.22 -2.81
C ASP A 480 -25.09 -28.12 -3.51
N GLU A 481 -24.70 -27.76 -4.74
CA GLU A 481 -23.62 -28.46 -5.45
C GLU A 481 -22.25 -28.19 -4.80
N ASN A 482 -21.25 -29.04 -5.08
CA ASN A 482 -19.87 -28.71 -4.80
C ASN A 482 -19.49 -27.38 -5.50
N SER A 483 -18.84 -26.49 -4.75
CA SER A 483 -18.29 -25.23 -5.23
C SER A 483 -16.77 -25.31 -5.10
N GLY A 484 -16.09 -25.51 -6.23
CA GLY A 484 -14.63 -25.54 -6.30
C GLY A 484 -14.02 -24.15 -6.33
N TRP A 485 -12.69 -24.11 -6.29
CA TRP A 485 -11.92 -22.90 -6.51
C TRP A 485 -11.66 -22.72 -8.02
N GLU A 486 -12.56 -22.02 -8.70
CA GLU A 486 -12.59 -21.91 -10.17
C GLU A 486 -12.46 -20.45 -10.62
N GLY A 487 -11.67 -20.20 -11.67
CA GLY A 487 -11.52 -18.87 -12.27
C GLY A 487 -10.72 -17.85 -11.44
N GLY A 488 -10.12 -18.26 -10.31
CA GLY A 488 -9.19 -17.46 -9.51
C GLY A 488 -9.64 -17.18 -8.08
N PHE A 489 -8.88 -16.34 -7.38
CA PHE A 489 -9.16 -15.86 -6.03
C PHE A 489 -10.30 -14.85 -6.06
N PHE A 490 -11.37 -15.16 -5.34
CA PHE A 490 -12.41 -14.20 -4.99
C PHE A 490 -12.45 -14.06 -3.47
N SER A 491 -12.32 -12.84 -2.98
CA SER A 491 -12.45 -12.47 -1.56
C SER A 491 -13.73 -13.02 -0.92
N ALA A 492 -14.85 -12.99 -1.63
CA ALA A 492 -16.11 -13.61 -1.18
C ALA A 492 -16.02 -15.15 -1.02
N LEU A 493 -15.33 -15.84 -1.92
CA LEU A 493 -15.10 -17.29 -1.85
C LEU A 493 -14.18 -17.62 -0.67
N PHE A 494 -13.07 -16.90 -0.51
CA PHE A 494 -12.15 -16.99 0.62
C PHE A 494 -12.88 -16.82 1.97
N TYR A 495 -13.79 -15.84 2.08
CA TYR A 495 -14.59 -15.67 3.29
C TYR A 495 -15.67 -16.74 3.49
N SER A 496 -16.16 -17.38 2.42
CA SER A 496 -17.10 -18.50 2.52
C SER A 496 -16.48 -19.82 3.00
N LEU A 497 -15.16 -20.01 2.84
CA LEU A 497 -14.44 -21.23 3.23
C LEU A 497 -14.78 -21.69 4.67
N GLY A 498 -15.16 -22.96 4.81
CA GLY A 498 -15.43 -23.61 6.10
C GLY A 498 -16.68 -23.12 6.85
N ASN A 499 -17.51 -22.25 6.27
CA ASN A 499 -18.85 -21.96 6.79
C ASN A 499 -19.78 -23.14 6.47
N THR A 500 -20.14 -23.92 7.49
CA THR A 500 -21.16 -24.96 7.35
C THR A 500 -22.54 -24.34 7.15
N GLN A 501 -23.05 -24.37 5.90
CA GLN A 501 -24.40 -24.01 5.41
C GLN A 501 -25.20 -22.92 6.16
N ALA A 502 -25.79 -21.97 5.43
CA ALA A 502 -26.69 -20.95 6.00
C ALA A 502 -27.88 -21.51 6.82
N SER A 503 -28.28 -22.77 6.61
CA SER A 503 -29.24 -23.53 7.42
C SER A 503 -28.71 -23.84 8.85
N THR A 504 -27.45 -24.26 8.95
CA THR A 504 -26.73 -24.58 10.18
C THR A 504 -26.26 -23.31 10.86
N GLN A 505 -25.78 -22.32 10.10
CA GLN A 505 -25.37 -21.02 10.60
C GLN A 505 -26.53 -20.27 11.29
N ARG A 506 -27.78 -20.40 10.82
CA ARG A 506 -28.98 -19.91 11.51
C ARG A 506 -29.30 -20.64 12.82
N ARG A 507 -28.98 -21.94 12.94
CA ARG A 507 -29.16 -22.71 14.19
C ARG A 507 -28.06 -22.37 15.20
N LEU A 508 -26.83 -22.21 14.72
CA LEU A 508 -25.70 -21.74 15.52
C LEU A 508 -25.97 -20.34 16.07
N SER A 509 -26.38 -19.38 15.23
CA SER A 509 -26.71 -18.00 15.65
C SER A 509 -27.91 -17.87 16.61
N GLN A 510 -28.59 -18.97 16.96
CA GLN A 510 -29.63 -19.03 17.99
C GLN A 510 -29.09 -19.53 19.35
N LEU A 511 -27.84 -19.98 19.43
CA LEU A 511 -27.17 -20.35 20.67
C LEU A 511 -26.50 -19.12 21.31
N PRO A 512 -26.70 -18.86 22.63
CA PRO A 512 -26.01 -17.78 23.32
C PRO A 512 -24.49 -18.02 23.31
N GLY A 513 -23.74 -17.05 22.79
CA GLY A 513 -22.29 -17.15 22.59
C GLY A 513 -21.85 -17.41 21.15
N SER A 514 -22.76 -17.73 20.20
CA SER A 514 -22.39 -18.02 18.80
C SER A 514 -22.07 -16.78 17.94
N ALA A 515 -21.99 -15.58 18.52
CA ALA A 515 -21.70 -14.36 17.77
C ALA A 515 -20.19 -14.25 17.45
N GLY A 516 -19.81 -14.46 16.19
CA GLY A 516 -18.46 -14.17 15.67
C GLY A 516 -17.42 -15.29 15.81
N ALA A 517 -17.76 -16.44 16.40
CA ALA A 517 -16.87 -17.59 16.45
C ALA A 517 -16.63 -18.18 15.03
N ARG A 518 -15.53 -17.76 14.37
CA ARG A 518 -15.03 -18.40 13.14
C ARG A 518 -14.79 -19.89 13.44
N SER A 519 -15.28 -20.79 12.59
CA SER A 519 -15.05 -22.22 12.80
C SER A 519 -13.56 -22.51 12.68
N GLU A 520 -13.02 -23.35 13.57
CA GLU A 520 -11.62 -23.80 13.51
C GLU A 520 -11.29 -24.44 12.15
N GLN A 521 -12.29 -25.09 11.54
CA GLN A 521 -12.22 -25.64 10.19
C GLN A 521 -12.11 -24.55 9.11
N ALA A 522 -12.86 -23.44 9.22
CA ALA A 522 -12.70 -22.29 8.32
C ALA A 522 -11.31 -21.66 8.42
N MET A 523 -10.79 -21.52 9.65
CA MET A 523 -9.44 -21.00 9.85
C MET A 523 -8.40 -21.91 9.21
N ARG A 524 -8.40 -23.21 9.49
CA ARG A 524 -7.48 -24.19 8.86
C ARG A 524 -7.55 -24.21 7.33
N MET A 525 -8.74 -24.00 6.74
CA MET A 525 -8.88 -23.90 5.29
C MET A 525 -8.30 -22.59 4.73
N ARG A 526 -8.47 -21.45 5.40
CA ARG A 526 -7.87 -20.16 5.02
C ARG A 526 -6.36 -20.15 5.26
N GLU A 527 -5.89 -20.78 6.33
CA GLU A 527 -4.49 -20.99 6.65
C GLU A 527 -3.77 -21.65 5.46
N LEU A 528 -4.34 -22.74 4.93
CA LEU A 528 -3.84 -23.46 3.75
C LEU A 528 -3.77 -22.57 2.49
N VAL A 529 -4.76 -21.69 2.25
CA VAL A 529 -4.71 -20.73 1.12
C VAL A 529 -3.51 -19.77 1.29
N GLY A 530 -3.30 -19.23 2.49
CA GLY A 530 -2.14 -18.40 2.79
C GLY A 530 -0.82 -19.15 2.63
N ARG A 531 -0.76 -20.43 3.03
CA ARG A 531 0.43 -21.29 2.92
C ARG A 531 0.77 -21.59 1.45
N ALA A 532 -0.23 -21.91 0.62
CA ALA A 532 -0.06 -22.09 -0.82
C ALA A 532 0.50 -20.82 -1.48
N TYR A 533 -0.13 -19.67 -1.20
CA TYR A 533 0.28 -18.36 -1.71
C TYR A 533 1.73 -17.99 -1.33
N LEU A 534 2.15 -18.31 -0.11
CA LEU A 534 3.52 -18.08 0.34
C LEU A 534 4.55 -19.01 -0.30
N LEU A 535 4.19 -20.28 -0.52
CA LEU A 535 5.05 -21.22 -1.24
C LEU A 535 5.22 -20.82 -2.71
N ASP A 536 4.15 -20.39 -3.38
CA ASP A 536 4.22 -19.82 -4.73
C ASP A 536 5.20 -18.62 -4.77
N LEU A 537 5.01 -17.65 -3.87
CA LEU A 537 5.86 -16.46 -3.79
C LEU A 537 7.33 -16.78 -3.47
N ALA A 538 7.59 -17.69 -2.52
CA ALA A 538 8.94 -18.07 -2.13
C ALA A 538 9.73 -18.69 -3.29
N VAL A 539 9.12 -19.58 -4.07
CA VAL A 539 9.81 -20.20 -5.22
C VAL A 539 9.92 -19.23 -6.40
N LEU A 540 8.93 -18.35 -6.64
CA LEU A 540 9.03 -17.34 -7.71
C LEU A 540 10.02 -16.22 -7.40
N GLY A 541 10.22 -15.86 -6.12
CA GLY A 541 11.11 -14.77 -5.69
C GLY A 541 12.59 -15.02 -6.01
N GLU A 542 13.03 -16.28 -6.03
CA GLU A 542 14.42 -16.70 -6.31
C GLU A 542 14.70 -16.90 -7.81
N SER A 543 13.79 -16.53 -8.70
CA SER A 543 14.02 -16.58 -10.16
C SER A 543 15.02 -15.52 -10.66
N ASP A 544 15.66 -15.76 -11.82
CA ASP A 544 16.48 -14.74 -12.48
C ASP A 544 15.63 -13.54 -12.95
N GLY A 545 14.35 -13.79 -13.28
CA GLY A 545 13.39 -12.79 -13.73
C GLY A 545 11.94 -13.27 -13.62
N VAL A 546 11.01 -12.36 -13.33
CA VAL A 546 9.58 -12.64 -13.18
C VAL A 546 8.71 -11.74 -14.07
N VAL A 547 7.61 -12.29 -14.58
CA VAL A 547 6.64 -11.59 -15.44
C VAL A 547 5.26 -11.64 -14.80
N CYS A 548 4.65 -10.47 -14.55
CA CYS A 548 3.40 -10.36 -13.82
C CYS A 548 2.66 -9.03 -14.09
N ALA A 549 1.40 -8.90 -13.63
CA ALA A 549 0.64 -7.65 -13.73
C ALA A 549 0.62 -6.92 -12.37
N VAL A 550 1.06 -5.65 -12.33
CA VAL A 550 1.27 -4.87 -11.08
C VAL A 550 -0.02 -4.62 -10.29
N SER A 551 -1.17 -4.67 -10.94
CA SER A 551 -2.51 -4.72 -10.33
C SER A 551 -2.59 -5.77 -9.22
N SER A 552 -2.02 -6.96 -9.44
CA SER A 552 -1.86 -7.97 -8.39
C SER A 552 -0.84 -7.55 -7.32
N ALA A 553 -1.26 -7.57 -6.05
CA ALA A 553 -0.35 -7.39 -4.93
C ALA A 553 0.79 -8.44 -4.91
N ALA A 554 0.56 -9.65 -5.43
CA ALA A 554 1.60 -10.66 -5.59
C ALA A 554 2.73 -10.20 -6.53
N CYS A 555 2.40 -9.52 -7.63
CA CYS A 555 3.39 -8.95 -8.54
C CYS A 555 4.23 -7.88 -7.85
N ARG A 556 3.59 -7.01 -7.04
CA ARG A 556 4.29 -6.00 -6.23
C ARG A 556 5.18 -6.62 -5.17
N VAL A 557 4.73 -7.68 -4.48
CA VAL A 557 5.55 -8.46 -3.54
C VAL A 557 6.76 -9.08 -4.23
N LEU A 558 6.59 -9.74 -5.38
CA LEU A 558 7.71 -10.34 -6.13
C LEU A 558 8.77 -9.30 -6.53
N GLY A 559 8.35 -8.08 -6.88
CA GLY A 559 9.27 -6.95 -7.10
C GLY A 559 10.11 -6.59 -5.87
N VAL A 560 9.56 -6.74 -4.66
CA VAL A 560 10.30 -6.57 -3.39
C VAL A 560 11.25 -7.75 -3.15
N MET A 561 10.80 -8.98 -3.37
CA MET A 561 11.57 -10.21 -3.13
C MET A 561 12.83 -10.27 -4.01
N MET A 562 12.71 -9.89 -5.29
CA MET A 562 13.86 -9.85 -6.22
C MET A 562 14.79 -8.62 -6.04
N GLY A 563 14.40 -7.64 -5.22
CA GLY A 563 15.18 -6.44 -4.91
C GLY A 563 15.12 -5.33 -5.98
N TRP A 564 15.59 -4.12 -5.63
CA TRP A 564 15.44 -2.93 -6.47
C TRP A 564 16.14 -3.06 -7.83
N ASP A 565 17.29 -3.72 -7.88
CA ASP A 565 18.02 -3.96 -9.13
C ASP A 565 17.20 -4.82 -10.12
N ALA A 566 16.33 -5.71 -9.64
CA ALA A 566 15.40 -6.43 -10.51
C ALA A 566 14.36 -5.50 -11.15
N VAL A 567 13.80 -4.59 -10.35
CA VAL A 567 12.82 -3.58 -10.80
C VAL A 567 13.46 -2.58 -11.77
N ARG A 568 14.67 -2.10 -11.48
CA ARG A 568 15.41 -1.17 -12.34
C ARG A 568 15.86 -1.81 -13.66
N ASP A 569 16.41 -3.03 -13.61
CA ASP A 569 17.07 -3.66 -14.77
C ASP A 569 16.13 -4.49 -15.64
N GLY A 570 14.81 -4.38 -15.40
CA GLY A 570 13.74 -5.06 -16.15
C GLY A 570 13.66 -6.56 -15.92
N ARG A 571 14.20 -7.07 -14.80
CA ARG A 571 14.06 -8.48 -14.39
C ARG A 571 12.73 -8.75 -13.69
N TRP A 572 12.18 -7.75 -13.01
CA TRP A 572 10.77 -7.69 -12.67
C TRP A 572 10.04 -6.98 -13.82
N MET A 573 9.15 -7.69 -14.51
CA MET A 573 8.48 -7.22 -15.72
C MET A 573 6.97 -7.09 -15.52
N ASN A 574 6.51 -5.85 -15.33
CA ASN A 574 5.09 -5.50 -15.39
C ASN A 574 4.57 -5.64 -16.83
N VAL A 575 3.57 -6.50 -17.05
CA VAL A 575 2.88 -6.65 -18.35
C VAL A 575 1.48 -6.02 -18.38
N ASP A 576 1.08 -5.31 -17.33
CA ASP A 576 -0.11 -4.43 -17.32
C ASP A 576 0.18 -3.14 -18.14
N ASP A 577 -0.48 -2.03 -17.82
CA ASP A 577 -0.32 -0.68 -18.41
C ASP A 577 1.10 -0.06 -18.44
N GLY A 578 2.14 -0.79 -18.04
CA GLY A 578 3.54 -0.35 -18.08
C GLY A 578 3.96 0.64 -16.98
N ARG A 579 3.10 0.93 -15.99
CA ARG A 579 3.49 1.79 -14.85
C ARG A 579 4.65 1.19 -14.03
N PRO A 580 5.46 2.04 -13.36
CA PRO A 580 6.53 1.57 -12.48
C PRO A 580 5.99 0.88 -11.22
N TRP A 581 6.87 0.19 -10.50
CA TRP A 581 6.54 -0.38 -9.19
C TRP A 581 6.11 0.73 -8.20
N SER A 582 5.00 0.49 -7.50
CA SER A 582 4.61 1.16 -6.26
C SER A 582 4.08 0.12 -5.26
N TRP A 583 3.96 0.50 -3.99
CA TRP A 583 3.50 -0.42 -2.93
C TRP A 583 2.00 -0.75 -3.04
N ASP A 584 1.21 0.21 -3.52
CA ASP A 584 -0.26 0.19 -3.59
C ASP A 584 -0.82 -0.21 -4.98
N GLY A 585 -0.05 0.02 -6.05
CA GLY A 585 -0.45 -0.12 -7.45
C GLY A 585 -0.73 1.20 -8.19
N SER A 586 -0.77 2.36 -7.51
CA SER A 586 -1.11 3.66 -8.13
C SER A 586 0.02 4.34 -8.93
N GLY A 587 1.10 3.59 -9.21
CA GLY A 587 2.41 4.00 -9.74
C GLY A 587 2.43 5.16 -10.74
#